data_AF-A0A6B3GSF7-F1
#
_entry.id   AF-A0A6B3GSF7-F1
#
_cell.length_a   1.000
_cell.length_b   1.000
_cell.length_c   1.000
_cell.angle_alpha   90.00
_cell.angle_beta   90.00
_cell.angle_gamma   90.00
#
_symmetry.space_group_name_H-M   'P 1'
#
loop_
_entity.id
_entity.type
_entity.pdbx_description
1 polymer ?
#
loop_
_entity_poly.entity_id
_entity_poly.type
_entity_poly.pdbx_seq_one_letter_code
_entity_poly.pdbx_strand_id
1 'polypeptide(L)'
;MDSHPSRSRARRLLLPLSAAVCAIALAGGCSGTSPAAPAPEASASGTAQGAVKRAPDDLENAYQDVINDVLPSVVQIDASEGLGSGIVYDDKGHIVTNAHVVGDEKT
;
A
#
# COMPACT_ATOMS: atom_id res chain seq x y z
N MET A 1 39.39 13.15 -39.11
CA MET A 1 39.23 14.54 -38.65
C MET A 1 37.97 15.02 -39.36
N ASP A 2 36.84 15.21 -38.70
CA ASP A 2 36.61 16.34 -37.80
C ASP A 2 35.71 16.00 -36.60
N SER A 3 35.92 16.76 -35.53
CA SER A 3 35.58 16.45 -34.15
C SER A 3 34.18 16.93 -33.73
N HIS A 4 33.42 16.07 -33.03
CA HIS A 4 32.31 16.49 -32.18
C HIS A 4 32.84 16.81 -30.77
N PRO A 5 32.66 18.04 -30.25
CA PRO A 5 32.10 18.16 -28.90
C PRO A 5 31.38 19.49 -28.65
N SER A 6 30.05 19.55 -28.76
CA SER A 6 29.28 20.71 -28.26
C SER A 6 27.88 20.32 -27.77
N ARG A 7 27.80 19.29 -26.92
CA ARG A 7 26.54 18.94 -26.23
C ARG A 7 26.69 18.66 -24.73
N SER A 8 27.92 18.56 -24.21
CA SER A 8 28.18 18.22 -22.80
C SER A 8 28.19 19.42 -21.83
N ARG A 9 28.43 20.65 -22.32
CA ARG A 9 28.51 21.85 -21.46
C ARG A 9 27.13 22.37 -21.02
N ALA A 10 26.10 22.22 -21.84
CA ALA A 10 24.75 22.71 -21.55
C ALA A 10 24.03 21.91 -20.44
N ARG A 11 24.38 20.63 -20.25
CA ARG A 11 23.70 19.76 -19.27
C ARG A 11 24.21 19.93 -17.83
N ARG A 12 25.37 20.57 -17.64
CA ARG A 12 26.01 20.75 -16.31
C ARG A 12 25.54 21.98 -15.53
N LEU A 13 24.83 22.91 -16.17
CA LEU A 13 24.38 24.17 -15.55
C LEU A 13 22.89 24.20 -15.16
N LEU A 14 22.12 23.16 -15.50
CA LEU A 14 20.68 23.07 -15.18
C LEU A 14 20.37 22.24 -13.93
N LEU A 15 21.38 21.70 -13.24
CA LEU A 15 21.19 20.90 -12.03
C LEU A 15 21.07 21.67 -10.69
N PRO A 16 21.55 22.92 -10.50
CA PRO A 16 21.49 23.54 -9.18
C PRO A 16 20.28 24.45 -8.95
N LEU A 17 19.46 24.74 -9.99
CA LEU A 17 18.35 25.70 -9.87
C LEU A 17 17.03 25.06 -9.36
N SER A 18 16.82 23.77 -9.59
CA SER A 18 15.60 23.07 -9.15
C SER A 18 15.61 22.68 -7.67
N ALA A 19 16.79 22.52 -7.06
CA ALA A 19 16.92 22.18 -5.64
C ALA A 19 16.59 23.35 -4.70
N ALA A 20 16.74 24.60 -5.16
CA ALA A 20 16.51 25.80 -4.34
C ALA A 20 15.02 26.17 -4.21
N VAL A 21 14.16 25.76 -5.16
CA VAL A 21 12.74 26.13 -5.17
C VAL A 21 11.88 25.22 -4.28
N CYS A 22 12.25 23.94 -4.11
CA CYS A 22 11.50 23.01 -3.26
C CYS A 22 11.71 23.25 -1.75
N ALA A 23 12.83 23.88 -1.34
CA ALA A 23 13.12 24.11 0.07
C ALA A 23 12.29 25.24 0.70
N ILE A 24 11.73 26.15 -0.09
CA ILE A 24 10.95 27.31 0.38
C ILE A 24 9.45 26.97 0.55
N ALA A 25 8.96 25.90 -0.10
CA ALA A 25 7.55 25.52 -0.08
C ALA A 25 7.12 24.71 1.17
N LEU A 26 8.06 24.25 2.02
CA LEU A 26 7.77 23.39 3.17
C LEU A 26 7.71 24.14 4.52
N ALA A 27 7.84 25.47 4.52
CA ALA A 27 7.94 26.29 5.74
C ALA A 27 6.67 27.07 6.12
N GLY A 28 5.49 26.64 5.66
CA GLY A 28 4.23 27.36 5.90
C GLY A 28 3.08 26.44 6.30
N GLY A 29 2.95 26.13 7.59
CA GLY A 29 1.79 25.36 8.06
C GLY A 29 1.85 24.86 9.49
N CYS A 30 2.32 25.65 10.45
CA CYS A 30 2.21 25.30 11.87
C CYS A 30 1.81 26.55 12.67
N SER A 31 0.52 26.75 12.91
CA SER A 31 -0.03 27.60 13.98
C SER A 31 -1.56 27.49 14.01
N GLY A 32 -2.07 26.65 14.91
CA GLY A 32 -3.47 26.57 15.28
C GLY A 32 -3.56 26.24 16.76
N THR A 33 -3.14 27.19 17.60
CA THR A 33 -3.31 27.14 19.05
C THR A 33 -4.74 27.55 19.40
N SER A 34 -5.52 26.63 19.97
CA SER A 34 -6.82 26.93 20.56
C SER A 34 -6.69 26.86 22.10
N PRO A 35 -7.14 27.89 22.85
CA PRO A 35 -7.04 27.90 24.32
C PRO A 35 -8.04 26.95 24.98
N ALA A 36 -7.61 26.46 26.14
CA ALA A 36 -8.27 25.50 27.02
C ALA A 36 -9.61 25.96 27.62
N ALA A 37 -10.48 24.99 27.92
CA ALA A 37 -11.52 25.05 28.95
C ALA A 37 -11.76 23.65 29.55
N PRO A 38 -12.19 23.54 30.82
CA PRO A 38 -11.81 22.47 31.74
C PRO A 38 -12.58 21.14 31.57
N ALA A 39 -11.93 20.07 32.03
CA ALA A 39 -12.42 18.70 32.06
C ALA A 39 -13.67 18.53 32.95
N PRO A 40 -14.64 17.71 32.53
CA PRO A 40 -15.48 16.95 33.44
C PRO A 40 -14.76 15.63 33.77
N GLU A 41 -14.30 15.50 35.02
CA GLU A 41 -14.05 14.19 35.62
C GLU A 41 -15.37 13.48 35.95
N ALA A 42 -15.32 12.15 35.95
CA ALA A 42 -16.39 11.16 36.17
C ALA A 42 -17.24 10.85 34.91
N SER A 43 -17.25 9.64 34.35
CA SER A 43 -17.08 8.34 34.98
C SER A 43 -16.32 7.42 34.02
N ALA A 44 -15.12 6.97 34.42
CA ALA A 44 -14.56 5.77 33.82
C ALA A 44 -15.38 4.59 34.36
N SER A 45 -16.55 4.36 33.76
CA SER A 45 -17.05 2.99 33.67
C SER A 45 -16.06 2.25 32.78
N GLY A 46 -14.97 1.82 33.39
CA GLY A 46 -14.20 0.70 32.88
C GLY A 46 -15.18 -0.44 32.81
N THR A 47 -15.83 -0.62 31.68
CA THR A 47 -16.14 -1.97 31.22
C THR A 47 -14.79 -2.64 31.29
N ALA A 48 -14.57 -3.45 32.32
CA ALA A 48 -13.56 -4.47 32.21
C ALA A 48 -14.00 -5.23 30.96
N GLN A 49 -13.39 -4.92 29.80
CA GLN A 49 -13.29 -5.90 28.75
C GLN A 49 -12.51 -7.02 29.42
N GLY A 50 -13.25 -7.90 30.08
CA GLY A 50 -12.72 -9.18 30.53
C GLY A 50 -12.01 -9.70 29.30
N ALA A 51 -10.70 -9.85 29.40
CA ALA A 51 -9.93 -10.47 28.35
C ALA A 51 -10.59 -11.83 28.16
N VAL A 52 -11.45 -11.94 27.16
CA VAL A 52 -12.04 -13.20 26.76
C VAL A 52 -10.82 -13.99 26.37
N LYS A 53 -10.43 -14.93 27.23
CA LYS A 53 -9.35 -15.85 26.91
C LYS A 53 -9.91 -16.65 25.75
N ARG A 54 -9.59 -16.17 24.54
CA ARG A 54 -9.98 -16.78 23.28
C ARG A 54 -9.59 -18.26 23.41
N ALA A 55 -10.58 -19.13 23.32
CA ALA A 55 -10.30 -20.55 23.36
C ALA A 55 -9.33 -20.85 22.20
N PRO A 56 -8.35 -21.76 22.38
CA PRO A 56 -7.44 -22.13 21.30
C PRO A 56 -8.18 -22.42 19.99
N ASP A 57 -9.35 -23.07 20.11
CA ASP A 57 -10.20 -23.47 18.99
C ASP A 57 -10.85 -22.29 18.26
N ASP A 58 -11.11 -21.14 18.91
CA ASP A 58 -11.74 -20.00 18.22
C ASP A 58 -10.84 -19.43 17.12
N LEU A 59 -9.52 -19.43 17.34
CA LEU A 59 -8.58 -18.89 16.35
C LEU A 59 -8.48 -19.84 15.16
N GLU A 60 -8.44 -21.15 15.42
CA GLU A 60 -8.47 -22.16 14.37
C GLU A 60 -9.75 -22.05 13.54
N ASN A 61 -10.91 -21.99 14.19
CA ASN A 61 -12.19 -21.82 13.52
C ASN A 61 -12.22 -20.53 12.69
N ALA A 62 -11.71 -19.41 13.22
CA ALA A 62 -11.64 -18.16 12.47
C ALA A 62 -10.77 -18.27 11.21
N TYR A 63 -9.67 -19.05 11.24
CA TYR A 63 -8.88 -19.33 10.04
C TYR A 63 -9.65 -20.21 9.06
N GLN A 64 -10.30 -21.27 9.54
CA GLN A 64 -11.09 -22.17 8.68
C GLN A 64 -12.24 -21.43 7.98
N ASP A 65 -12.95 -20.55 8.71
CA ASP A 65 -14.03 -19.74 8.16
C ASP A 65 -13.53 -18.85 7.01
N VAL A 66 -12.44 -18.11 7.22
CA VAL A 66 -11.84 -17.28 6.17
C VAL A 66 -11.43 -18.12 4.96
N ILE A 67 -10.81 -19.29 5.18
CA ILE A 67 -10.41 -20.19 4.09
C ILE A 67 -11.64 -20.63 3.29
N ASN A 68 -12.69 -21.09 3.96
CA ASN A 68 -13.91 -21.56 3.31
C ASN A 68 -14.60 -20.44 2.51
N ASP A 69 -14.59 -19.21 3.03
CA ASP A 69 -15.19 -18.05 2.38
C ASP A 69 -14.41 -17.60 1.14
N VAL A 70 -13.07 -17.64 1.17
CA VAL A 70 -12.23 -17.10 0.09
C VAL A 70 -11.88 -18.11 -0.99
N LEU A 71 -11.77 -19.42 -0.65
CA LEU A 71 -11.33 -20.46 -1.59
C LEU A 71 -12.09 -20.48 -2.92
N PRO A 72 -13.42 -20.28 -2.98
CA PRO A 72 -14.16 -20.25 -4.25
C PRO A 72 -13.71 -19.14 -5.22
N SER A 73 -13.02 -18.10 -4.72
CA SER A 73 -12.52 -16.99 -5.53
C SER A 73 -11.06 -17.17 -5.99
N VAL A 74 -10.37 -18.19 -5.50
CA VAL A 74 -8.95 -18.45 -5.82
C VAL A 74 -8.83 -19.38 -7.02
N VAL A 75 -8.02 -19.01 -7.99
CA VAL A 75 -7.73 -19.80 -9.19
C VAL A 75 -6.24 -20.05 -9.35
N GLN A 76 -5.87 -21.13 -10.05
CA GLN A 76 -4.52 -21.31 -10.55
C GLN A 76 -4.36 -20.60 -11.89
N ILE A 77 -3.19 -20.00 -12.10
CA ILE A 77 -2.78 -19.41 -13.36
C ILE A 77 -1.56 -20.19 -13.84
N ASP A 78 -1.70 -20.76 -15.04
CA ASP A 78 -0.64 -21.48 -15.77
C ASP A 78 -0.35 -20.68 -17.03
N ALA A 79 0.77 -19.97 -17.02
CA ALA A 79 1.26 -19.11 -18.09
C ALA A 79 2.46 -19.78 -18.77
N SER A 80 2.86 -19.29 -19.96
CA SER A 80 3.89 -19.96 -20.76
C SER A 80 5.22 -20.19 -20.01
N GLU A 81 5.62 -19.24 -19.16
CA GLU A 81 6.88 -19.27 -18.41
C GLU A 81 6.66 -19.09 -16.88
N GLY A 82 5.41 -19.20 -16.40
CA GLY A 82 5.07 -18.84 -15.03
C GLY A 82 3.89 -19.63 -14.46
N LEU A 83 3.97 -19.95 -13.16
CA LEU A 83 2.91 -20.62 -12.42
C LEU A 83 2.58 -19.82 -11.17
N GLY A 84 1.30 -19.59 -10.92
CA GLY A 84 0.87 -18.84 -9.74
C GLY A 84 -0.62 -18.99 -9.44
N SER A 85 -1.08 -18.14 -8.53
CA SER A 85 -2.49 -18.04 -8.18
C SER A 85 -3.05 -16.68 -8.61
N GLY A 86 -4.36 -16.60 -8.74
CA GLY A 86 -5.09 -15.36 -8.93
C GLY A 86 -6.38 -15.34 -8.13
N ILE A 87 -6.98 -14.16 -8.04
CA ILE A 87 -8.29 -13.96 -7.42
C ILE A 87 -9.27 -13.45 -8.47
N VAL A 88 -10.46 -14.05 -8.54
CA VAL A 88 -11.56 -13.55 -9.37
C VAL A 88 -12.00 -12.19 -8.83
N TYR A 89 -11.92 -11.16 -9.66
CA TYR A 89 -12.20 -9.78 -9.29
C TYR A 89 -13.67 -9.39 -9.50
N ASP A 90 -14.29 -9.90 -10.56
CA ASP A 90 -15.69 -9.63 -10.89
C ASP A 90 -16.37 -10.80 -11.62
N ASP A 91 -17.69 -10.70 -11.74
CA ASP A 91 -18.54 -11.71 -12.40
C ASP A 91 -18.38 -11.74 -13.93
N LYS A 92 -17.52 -10.89 -14.50
CA LYS A 92 -17.18 -10.90 -15.93
C LYS A 92 -15.99 -11.80 -16.22
N GLY A 93 -15.35 -12.33 -15.17
CA GLY A 93 -14.21 -13.24 -15.29
C GLY A 93 -12.84 -12.54 -15.30
N HIS A 94 -12.75 -11.28 -14.87
CA HIS A 94 -11.44 -10.66 -14.67
C HIS A 94 -10.73 -11.26 -13.45
N ILE A 95 -9.43 -11.55 -13.58
CA ILE A 95 -8.60 -12.15 -12.53
C ILE A 95 -7.42 -11.24 -12.23
N VAL A 96 -7.12 -11.04 -10.94
CA VAL A 96 -5.94 -10.31 -10.46
C VAL A 96 -4.86 -11.30 -10.04
N THR A 97 -3.63 -11.06 -10.48
CA THR A 97 -2.44 -11.82 -10.07
C THR A 97 -1.21 -10.92 -10.01
N ASN A 98 -0.09 -11.47 -9.57
CA ASN A 98 1.20 -10.78 -9.60
C ASN A 98 1.74 -10.72 -11.04
N ALA A 99 2.36 -9.60 -11.41
CA ALA A 99 2.91 -9.40 -12.75
C ALA A 99 3.96 -10.45 -13.14
N HIS A 100 4.75 -10.96 -12.19
CA HIS A 100 5.77 -11.97 -12.49
C HIS A 100 5.18 -13.33 -12.89
N VAL A 101 3.89 -13.58 -12.58
CA VAL A 101 3.23 -14.85 -12.95
C VAL A 101 2.97 -14.87 -14.46
N VAL A 102 2.61 -13.73 -15.06
CA VAL A 102 2.28 -13.63 -16.49
C VAL A 102 3.44 -13.09 -17.35
N GLY A 103 4.43 -12.43 -16.74
CA GLY A 103 5.58 -11.91 -17.46
C GLY A 103 5.21 -10.93 -18.58
N ASP A 104 5.77 -11.14 -19.77
CA ASP A 104 5.54 -10.34 -20.97
C ASP A 104 4.49 -10.93 -21.92
N GLU A 105 3.84 -12.03 -21.52
CA GLU A 105 2.82 -12.72 -22.30
C GLU A 105 1.67 -11.77 -22.63
N LYS A 106 1.27 -11.77 -23.90
CA LYS A 106 0.17 -10.95 -24.43
C LYS A 106 -0.77 -11.85 -25.22
N THR A 107 -2.06 -11.57 -25.11
CA THR A 107 -3.14 -12.20 -25.88
C THR A 107 -3.18 -11.72 -27.31
#